data_AF-A0A964ZG16-F1
#
_entry.id   AF-A0A964ZG16-F1
#
_cell.length_a   1.000
_cell.length_b   1.000
_cell.length_c   1.000
_cell.angle_alpha   90.00
_cell.angle_beta   90.00
_cell.angle_gamma   90.00
#
_symmetry.space_group_name_H-M   'P 1'
#
loop_
_entity.id
_entity.type
_entity.pdbx_description
1 polymer ?
#
loop_
_entity_poly.entity_id
_entity_poly.type
_entity_poly.pdbx_seq_one_letter_code
_entity_poly.pdbx_strand_id
1 'polypeptide(L)'
;MSLLDGIKLLLVPMLVVLNGLFVAAEFALVSVRKTRIEEMLAKGVRGAKSVLTAITHLDDAIAATQLGITLASIGLGIVSEPALAHAIEPLVKVVVGEGW
;
A
#
# COMPACT_ATOMS: atom_id res chain seq x y z
N MET A 1 2.81 28.27 -5.43
CA MET A 1 2.96 26.85 -5.08
C MET A 1 2.04 26.58 -3.91
N SER A 2 0.84 26.11 -4.21
CA SER A 2 -0.26 25.99 -3.25
C SER A 2 0.12 24.94 -2.19
N LEU A 3 -0.26 25.14 -0.93
CA LEU A 3 -0.05 24.15 0.15
C LEU A 3 -0.55 22.74 -0.24
N LEU A 4 -1.61 22.70 -1.05
CA LEU A 4 -2.20 21.51 -1.65
C LEU A 4 -1.24 20.74 -2.57
N ASP A 5 -0.37 21.43 -3.31
CA ASP A 5 0.57 20.79 -4.24
C ASP A 5 1.69 20.08 -3.48
N GLY A 6 2.17 20.69 -2.38
CA GLY A 6 3.14 20.07 -1.49
C GLY A 6 2.59 18.85 -0.76
N ILE A 7 1.32 18.90 -0.33
CA ILE A 7 0.62 17.75 0.28
C ILE A 7 0.48 16.62 -0.73
N LYS A 8 0.02 16.90 -1.96
CA LYS A 8 -0.11 15.88 -3.03
C LYS A 8 1.23 15.22 -3.35
N LEU A 9 2.32 16.00 -3.41
CA LEU A 9 3.66 15.49 -3.69
C LEU A 9 4.17 14.51 -2.62
N LEU A 10 3.85 14.73 -1.34
CA LEU A 10 4.17 13.80 -0.25
C LEU A 10 3.22 12.60 -0.19
N LEU A 11 1.97 12.80 -0.59
CA LEU A 11 0.92 11.79 -0.50
C LEU A 11 1.14 10.64 -1.49
N VAL A 12 1.63 10.91 -2.69
CA VAL A 12 1.96 9.88 -3.70
C VAL A 12 2.99 8.85 -3.18
N PRO A 13 4.22 9.23 -2.77
CA PRO A 13 5.19 8.27 -2.26
C PRO A 13 4.72 7.61 -0.96
N MET A 14 3.95 8.32 -0.11
CA MET A 14 3.34 7.72 1.07
C MET A 14 2.37 6.59 0.70
N LEU A 15 1.48 6.80 -0.27
CA LEU A 15 0.52 5.80 -0.76
C LEU A 15 1.23 4.61 -1.43
N VAL A 16 2.34 4.84 -2.14
CA VAL A 16 3.17 3.77 -2.72
C VAL A 16 3.81 2.93 -1.62
N VAL A 17 4.41 3.57 -0.61
CA VAL A 17 4.98 2.86 0.56
C VAL A 17 3.90 2.08 1.28
N LEU A 18 2.71 2.66 1.46
CA LEU A 18 1.59 1.99 2.10
C LEU A 18 1.15 0.72 1.35
N ASN A 19 1.05 0.78 0.02
CA ASN A 19 0.80 -0.41 -0.81
C ASN A 19 1.90 -1.47 -0.60
N GLY A 20 3.17 -1.05 -0.64
CA GLY A 20 4.30 -1.95 -0.39
C GLY A 20 4.26 -2.60 1.00
N LEU A 21 3.85 -1.86 2.02
CA LEU A 21 3.69 -2.38 3.39
C LEU A 21 2.57 -3.43 3.46
N PHE A 22 1.44 -3.22 2.77
CA PHE A 22 0.37 -4.22 2.74
C PHE A 22 0.81 -5.50 2.02
N VAL A 23 1.50 -5.39 0.89
CA VAL A 23 2.05 -6.55 0.17
C VAL A 23 3.05 -7.29 1.06
N ALA A 24 3.96 -6.57 1.73
CA ALA A 24 4.91 -7.17 2.65
C ALA A 24 4.22 -7.89 3.83
N ALA A 25 3.13 -7.31 4.35
CA ALA A 25 2.34 -7.92 5.42
C ALA A 25 1.65 -9.21 4.94
N GLU A 26 1.02 -9.21 3.77
CA GLU A 26 0.39 -10.40 3.17
C GLU A 26 1.42 -11.53 2.98
N PHE A 27 2.58 -11.24 2.38
CA PHE A 27 3.66 -12.22 2.22
C PHE A 27 4.24 -12.71 3.56
N ALA A 28 4.36 -11.83 4.56
CA ALA A 28 4.82 -12.22 5.89
C ALA A 28 3.82 -13.16 6.59
N LEU A 29 2.52 -12.88 6.47
CA LEU A 29 1.43 -13.71 7.00
C LEU A 29 1.40 -15.10 6.35
N VAL A 30 1.57 -15.16 5.03
CA VAL A 30 1.56 -16.44 4.27
C VAL A 30 2.83 -17.26 4.52
N SER A 31 3.99 -16.61 4.72
CA SER A 31 5.27 -17.30 4.88
C SER A 31 5.56 -17.79 6.31
N VAL A 32 4.92 -17.19 7.33
CA VAL A 32 5.24 -17.50 8.72
C VAL A 32 4.58 -18.79 9.19
N ARG A 33 5.33 -19.61 9.94
CA ARG A 33 4.83 -20.85 10.54
C ARG A 33 4.22 -20.58 11.91
N LYS A 34 3.06 -21.18 12.18
CA LYS A 34 2.35 -21.09 13.47
C LYS A 34 3.21 -21.43 14.66
N THR A 35 3.98 -22.52 14.58
CA THR A 35 4.90 -22.97 15.65
C THR A 35 5.92 -21.90 16.04
N ARG A 36 6.46 -21.16 15.07
CA ARG A 36 7.41 -20.06 15.34
C ARG A 36 6.77 -18.93 16.13
N ILE A 37 5.50 -18.61 15.84
CA ILE A 37 4.75 -17.57 16.54
C ILE A 37 4.35 -18.03 17.94
N GLU A 38 3.99 -19.30 18.12
CA GLU A 38 3.74 -19.91 19.42
C GLU A 38 4.99 -19.86 20.32
N GLU A 39 6.18 -20.15 19.78
CA GLU A 39 7.45 -19.96 20.49
C GLU A 39 7.69 -18.50 20.89
N MET A 40 7.40 -17.54 20.00
CA MET A 40 7.52 -16.11 20.30
C MET A 40 6.53 -15.67 21.39
N LEU A 41 5.32 -16.23 21.40
CA LEU A 41 4.33 -16.00 22.44
C LEU A 41 4.83 -16.54 23.79
N ALA A 42 5.39 -17.75 23.81
CA ALA A 42 5.99 -18.34 25.00
C ALA A 42 7.17 -17.53 25.55
N LYS A 43 7.95 -16.89 24.65
CA LYS A 43 9.04 -15.97 25.01
C LYS A 43 8.56 -14.57 25.44
N GLY A 44 7.26 -14.32 25.47
CA GLY A 44 6.68 -13.03 25.87
C GLY A 44 6.90 -11.90 24.86
N VAL A 45 7.13 -12.21 23.58
CA VAL A 45 7.34 -11.19 22.55
C VAL A 45 6.06 -10.38 22.34
N ARG A 46 6.16 -9.04 22.43
CA ARG A 46 5.02 -8.14 22.21
C ARG A 46 4.47 -8.32 20.79
N GLY A 47 3.15 -8.39 20.68
CA GLY A 47 2.47 -8.58 19.39
C GLY A 47 2.36 -10.04 18.93
N ALA A 48 3.06 -11.00 19.54
CA ALA A 48 2.98 -12.41 19.16
C ALA A 48 1.56 -12.98 19.26
N LYS A 49 0.77 -12.52 20.26
CA LYS A 49 -0.64 -12.89 20.39
C LYS A 49 -1.48 -12.42 19.20
N SER A 50 -1.30 -11.16 18.77
CA SER A 50 -2.03 -10.59 17.63
C SER A 50 -1.67 -11.31 16.33
N VAL A 51 -0.37 -11.58 16.12
CA VAL A 51 0.09 -12.34 14.95
C VAL A 51 -0.46 -13.77 14.98
N LEU A 52 -0.48 -14.43 16.15
CA LEU A 52 -1.04 -15.78 16.29
C LEU A 52 -2.52 -15.81 15.91
N THR A 53 -3.31 -14.82 16.34
CA THR A 53 -4.71 -14.69 15.95
C THR A 53 -4.85 -14.48 14.45
N ALA A 54 -4.03 -13.61 13.86
CA ALA A 54 -4.07 -13.29 12.43
C ALA A 54 -3.71 -14.49 11.54
N ILE A 55 -2.71 -15.30 11.91
CA ILE A 55 -2.37 -16.52 11.17
C ILE A 55 -3.35 -17.67 11.42
N THR A 56 -4.11 -17.63 12.52
CA THR A 56 -5.16 -18.63 12.79
C THR A 56 -6.39 -18.38 11.93
N HIS A 57 -6.67 -17.12 11.59
CA HIS A 57 -7.72 -16.68 10.67
C HIS A 57 -7.07 -16.02 9.45
N LEU A 58 -6.21 -16.79 8.77
CA LEU A 58 -5.37 -16.27 7.69
C LEU A 58 -6.20 -15.65 6.57
N ASP A 59 -7.35 -16.25 6.24
CA ASP A 59 -8.27 -15.74 5.21
C ASP A 59 -8.79 -14.35 5.54
N ASP A 60 -9.19 -14.10 6.79
CA ASP A 60 -9.67 -12.79 7.24
C ASP A 60 -8.54 -11.75 7.22
N ALA A 61 -7.34 -12.14 7.63
CA ALA A 61 -6.16 -11.27 7.62
C ALA A 61 -5.75 -10.89 6.18
N ILE A 62 -5.76 -11.86 5.26
CA ILE A 62 -5.47 -11.65 3.84
C ILE A 62 -6.54 -10.75 3.21
N ALA A 63 -7.82 -11.02 3.47
CA ALA A 63 -8.92 -10.18 2.97
C ALA A 63 -8.78 -8.72 3.44
N ALA A 64 -8.43 -8.50 4.72
CA ALA A 64 -8.18 -7.17 5.25
C ALA A 64 -7.01 -6.46 4.53
N THR A 65 -5.90 -7.17 4.28
CA THR A 65 -4.76 -6.59 3.55
C THR A 65 -5.11 -6.25 2.10
N GLN A 66 -5.89 -7.10 1.41
CA GLN A 66 -6.30 -6.86 0.02
C GLN A 66 -7.28 -5.70 -0.11
N LEU A 67 -8.19 -5.55 0.85
CA LEU A 67 -9.03 -4.35 0.95
C LEU A 67 -8.18 -3.10 1.19
N GLY A 68 -7.16 -3.19 2.03
CA GLY A 68 -6.18 -2.12 2.26
C GLY A 68 -5.44 -1.70 0.99
N ILE A 69 -4.92 -2.68 0.23
CA ILE A 69 -4.27 -2.45 -1.08
C ILE A 69 -5.23 -1.78 -2.05
N THR A 70 -6.49 -2.24 -2.10
CA THR A 70 -7.50 -1.66 -2.98
C THR A 70 -7.77 -0.19 -2.65
N LEU A 71 -8.01 0.12 -1.37
CA LEU A 71 -8.25 1.49 -0.92
C LEU A 71 -7.03 2.39 -1.16
N ALA A 72 -5.83 1.89 -0.89
CA ALA A 72 -4.59 2.61 -1.14
C ALA A 72 -4.35 2.84 -2.64
N SER A 73 -4.69 1.87 -3.50
CA SER A 73 -4.58 1.98 -4.96
C SER A 73 -5.59 2.96 -5.54
N ILE A 74 -6.82 2.97 -5.05
CA ILE A 74 -7.84 3.97 -5.43
C ILE A 74 -7.38 5.37 -5.02
N GLY A 75 -6.92 5.54 -3.77
CA GLY A 75 -6.37 6.80 -3.29
C GLY A 75 -5.17 7.27 -4.12
N LEU A 76 -4.26 6.35 -4.45
CA LEU A 76 -3.13 6.63 -5.33
C LEU A 76 -3.61 7.06 -6.71
N GLY A 77 -4.60 6.41 -7.31
CA GLY A 77 -5.18 6.82 -8.60
C GLY A 77 -5.72 8.25 -8.57
N ILE A 78 -6.55 8.58 -7.57
CA ILE A 78 -7.14 9.91 -7.41
C ILE A 78 -6.07 11.00 -7.25
N VAL A 79 -5.01 10.71 -6.50
CA VAL A 79 -3.92 11.67 -6.27
C VAL A 79 -2.95 11.72 -7.47
N SER A 80 -2.80 10.61 -8.18
CA SER A 80 -1.91 10.48 -9.33
C SER A 80 -2.49 11.11 -10.58
N GLU A 81 -3.82 11.15 -10.76
CA GLU A 81 -4.46 11.79 -11.92
C GLU A 81 -3.97 13.23 -12.17
N PRO A 82 -4.00 14.17 -11.20
CA PRO A 82 -3.47 15.51 -11.42
C PRO A 82 -1.94 15.52 -11.58
N ALA A 83 -1.21 14.64 -10.90
CA ALA A 83 0.25 14.57 -11.01
C ALA A 83 0.70 14.06 -12.39
N LEU A 84 -0.02 13.07 -12.91
CA LEU A 84 0.23 12.42 -14.18
C LEU A 84 -0.22 13.30 -15.35
N ALA A 85 -1.35 14.00 -15.24
CA ALA A 85 -1.79 14.97 -16.24
C ALA A 85 -0.73 16.04 -16.51
N HIS A 86 -0.15 16.64 -15.46
CA HIS A 86 0.93 17.62 -15.60
C HIS A 86 2.23 17.03 -16.16
N ALA A 87 2.52 15.75 -15.89
CA ALA A 87 3.72 15.09 -16.38
C ALA A 87 3.60 14.63 -17.84
N ILE A 88 2.41 14.19 -18.25
CA ILE A 88 2.14 13.61 -19.57
C ILE A 88 1.72 14.67 -20.60
N GLU A 89 1.07 15.76 -20.21
CA GLU A 89 0.70 16.88 -21.11
C GLU A 89 1.80 17.32 -22.09
N PRO A 90 3.06 17.58 -21.65
CA PRO A 90 4.11 17.99 -22.58
C PRO A 90 4.52 16.88 -23.55
N LEU A 91 4.49 15.62 -23.12
CA LEU A 91 4.82 14.48 -23.96
C LEU A 91 3.73 14.21 -25.01
N VAL A 92 2.46 14.31 -24.61
CA VAL A 92 1.31 14.15 -25.51
C VAL A 92 1.29 15.26 -26.57
N LYS A 93 1.54 16.51 -26.18
CA LYS A 93 1.64 17.64 -27.12
C LYS A 93 2.74 17.43 -28.17
N VAL A 94 3.89 16.86 -27.77
CA VAL A 94 5.00 16.57 -28.67
C VAL A 94 4.72 15.39 -29.60
N VAL A 95 4.05 14.35 -29.11
CA VAL A 95 3.80 13.10 -29.87
C VAL A 95 2.60 13.22 -30.81
N VAL A 96 1.54 13.95 -30.44
CA VAL A 96 0.28 14.03 -31.20
C VAL A 96 0.27 15.16 -32.23
N GLY A 97 1.14 16.18 -32.08
CA GLY A 97 1.15 17.37 -32.94
C GLY A 97 -0.06 18.29 -32.67
N GLU A 98 0.07 19.59 -33.00
CA GLU A 98 -0.86 20.69 -32.63
C GLU A 98 -2.29 20.61 -33.25
N GLY A 99 -2.98 19.47 -33.13
CA GLY A 99 -4.26 19.20 -33.80
C GLY A 99 -5.41 18.73 -32.91
N TRP A 100 -5.33 18.88 -31.58
CA TRP A 100 -6.44 18.65 -30.64
C TRP A 100 -6.53 19.79 -29.62
#